data_AF-A0A660MIL8-F1
#
_entry.id   AF-A0A660MIL8-F1
#
_cell.length_a   1.000
_cell.length_b   1.000
_cell.length_c   1.000
_cell.angle_alpha   90.00
_cell.angle_beta   90.00
_cell.angle_gamma   90.00
#
_symmetry.space_group_name_H-M   'P 1'
#
loop_
_entity.id
_entity.type
_entity.pdbx_description
1 polymer ?
#
loop_
_entity_poly.entity_id
_entity_poly.type
_entity_poly.pdbx_seq_one_letter_code
_entity_poly.pdbx_strand_id
1 'polypeptide(L)'
;MKTILKSALAALMLSSINLTAAAANSNPSAVDALIEKVGNEILPEVIAEAQASGKKPTKEALAKKFMAKLRQHPEELKTAFIDECTSKEGKDKKEACKCAVEKMDMEANLALMEKEIGNPNADLSAEKAKLDEKNNQVEIACGLSKAPEKNK
;
A
#
# COMPACT_ATOMS: atom_id res chain seq x y z
N MET A 1 11.05 -19.51 -34.47
CA MET A 1 10.25 -18.41 -33.88
C MET A 1 10.10 -18.47 -32.35
N LYS A 2 10.32 -19.60 -31.65
CA LYS A 2 10.16 -19.66 -30.17
C LYS A 2 11.33 -19.06 -29.35
N THR A 3 12.53 -18.99 -29.91
CA THR A 3 13.74 -18.54 -29.20
C THR A 3 13.91 -17.03 -29.16
N ILE A 4 13.45 -16.31 -30.21
CA ILE A 4 13.57 -14.85 -30.33
C ILE A 4 12.61 -14.12 -29.37
N LEU A 5 11.43 -14.69 -29.12
CA LEU A 5 10.45 -14.14 -28.17
C LEU A 5 10.94 -14.23 -26.71
N LYS A 6 11.68 -15.28 -26.35
CA LYS A 6 12.21 -15.44 -24.98
C LYS A 6 13.34 -14.45 -24.67
N SER A 7 14.22 -14.19 -25.65
CA SER A 7 15.32 -13.23 -25.49
C SER A 7 14.83 -11.78 -25.50
N ALA A 8 13.80 -11.44 -26.27
CA ALA A 8 13.19 -10.11 -26.26
C ALA A 8 12.46 -9.81 -24.93
N LEU A 9 11.78 -10.80 -24.33
CA LEU A 9 11.12 -10.64 -23.03
C LEU A 9 12.13 -10.48 -21.89
N ALA A 10 13.21 -11.28 -21.90
CA ALA A 10 14.27 -11.19 -20.89
C ALA A 10 15.02 -9.83 -20.97
N ALA A 11 15.25 -9.31 -22.18
CA ALA A 11 15.87 -8.00 -22.38
C ALA A 11 14.98 -6.83 -21.91
N LEU A 12 13.64 -6.96 -22.00
CA LEU A 12 12.69 -5.94 -21.51
C LEU A 12 12.61 -5.87 -19.97
N MET A 13 12.89 -6.97 -19.27
CA MET A 13 12.93 -6.98 -17.80
C MET A 13 14.21 -6.34 -17.25
N LEU A 14 15.32 -6.42 -18.00
CA LEU A 14 16.61 -5.88 -17.58
C LEU A 14 16.75 -4.37 -17.81
N SER A 15 15.94 -3.76 -18.70
CA SER A 15 16.05 -2.34 -19.05
C SER A 15 15.15 -1.40 -18.24
N SER A 16 14.41 -1.90 -17.24
CA SER A 16 13.49 -1.08 -16.44
C SER A 16 13.69 -1.16 -14.92
N ILE A 17 14.63 -1.97 -14.44
CA ILE A 17 15.02 -2.00 -13.03
C ILE A 17 16.35 -1.25 -12.87
N ASN A 18 16.29 0.07 -13.01
CA ASN A 18 17.13 0.92 -12.16
C ASN A 18 16.35 1.14 -10.84
N LEU A 19 16.03 0.05 -10.13
CA LEU A 19 15.86 0.16 -8.68
C LEU A 19 17.26 0.44 -8.18
N THR A 20 17.55 1.71 -7.99
CA THR A 20 18.74 2.18 -7.28
C THR A 20 19.01 1.25 -6.12
N ALA A 21 20.18 0.64 -6.12
CA ALA A 21 20.74 -0.18 -5.04
C ALA A 21 20.94 0.59 -3.71
N ALA A 22 20.18 1.67 -3.50
CA ALA A 22 20.15 2.46 -2.27
C ALA A 22 19.40 1.76 -1.12
N ALA A 23 18.70 0.66 -1.37
CA ALA A 23 18.00 -0.12 -0.34
C ALA A 23 18.91 -1.06 0.48
N ALA A 24 20.19 -1.20 0.11
CA ALA A 24 21.08 -2.19 0.75
C ALA A 24 21.57 -1.83 2.16
N ASN A 25 21.28 -0.63 2.70
CA ASN A 25 21.84 -0.15 3.97
C ASN A 25 20.82 0.39 5.00
N SER A 26 19.53 0.13 4.82
CA SER A 26 18.48 0.41 5.81
C SER A 26 17.70 -0.86 6.08
N ASN A 27 17.45 -1.20 7.36
CA ASN A 27 16.43 -2.21 7.67
C ASN A 27 15.13 -1.76 6.99
N PRO A 28 14.58 -2.53 6.03
CA PRO A 28 13.37 -2.12 5.34
C PRO A 28 12.24 -1.97 6.36
N SER A 29 11.45 -0.90 6.23
CA SER A 29 10.27 -0.75 7.07
C SER A 29 9.31 -1.92 6.80
N ALA A 30 8.38 -2.19 7.73
CA ALA A 30 7.34 -3.20 7.49
C ALA A 30 6.49 -2.86 6.25
N VAL A 31 6.36 -1.57 5.90
CA VAL A 31 5.74 -1.10 4.65
C VAL A 31 6.57 -1.53 3.44
N ASP A 32 7.88 -1.27 3.43
CA ASP A 32 8.77 -1.62 2.30
C ASP A 32 8.77 -3.14 2.07
N ALA A 33 8.88 -3.93 3.13
CA ALA A 33 8.86 -5.38 3.07
C ALA A 33 7.53 -5.90 2.50
N LEU A 34 6.40 -5.30 2.88
CA LEU A 34 5.09 -5.66 2.36
C LEU A 34 4.94 -5.31 0.88
N ILE A 35 5.38 -4.11 0.47
CA ILE A 35 5.35 -3.69 -0.93
C ILE A 35 6.19 -4.63 -1.79
N GLU A 36 7.39 -4.99 -1.34
CA GLU A 36 8.26 -5.93 -2.05
C GLU A 36 7.64 -7.32 -2.16
N LYS A 37 7.09 -7.85 -1.06
CA LYS A 37 6.40 -9.14 -1.05
C LYS A 37 5.25 -9.17 -2.06
N VAL A 38 4.35 -8.19 -1.99
CA VAL A 38 3.21 -8.08 -2.92
C VAL A 38 3.70 -7.93 -4.35
N GLY A 39 4.73 -7.12 -4.60
CA GLY A 39 5.35 -6.96 -5.91
C GLY A 39 5.85 -8.28 -6.50
N ASN A 40 6.56 -9.07 -5.69
CA ASN A 40 7.08 -10.39 -6.08
C ASN A 40 5.96 -11.40 -6.37
N GLU A 41 4.84 -11.33 -5.66
CA GLU A 41 3.68 -12.19 -5.89
C GLU A 41 2.92 -11.84 -7.18
N ILE A 42 2.78 -10.55 -7.52
CA ILE A 42 2.06 -10.15 -8.73
C ILE A 42 2.91 -10.27 -10.00
N LEU A 43 4.24 -10.18 -9.90
CA LEU A 43 5.16 -10.21 -11.03
C LEU A 43 4.95 -11.43 -11.96
N PRO A 44 4.91 -12.69 -11.48
CA PRO A 44 4.69 -13.84 -12.37
C PRO A 44 3.33 -13.80 -13.06
N GLU A 45 2.28 -13.31 -12.40
CA GLU A 45 0.95 -13.19 -12.98
C GLU A 45 0.93 -12.17 -14.11
N VAL A 46 1.54 -11.00 -13.89
CA VAL A 46 1.67 -9.93 -14.87
C VAL A 46 2.44 -10.41 -16.11
N ILE A 47 3.52 -11.17 -15.91
CA ILE A 47 4.31 -11.74 -17.01
C ILE A 47 3.44 -12.71 -17.84
N ALA A 48 2.70 -13.61 -17.17
CA ALA A 48 1.84 -14.57 -17.84
C ALA A 48 0.72 -13.88 -18.65
N GLU A 49 0.07 -12.88 -18.07
CA GLU A 49 -0.97 -12.08 -18.75
C GLU A 49 -0.42 -11.32 -19.96
N ALA A 50 0.78 -10.73 -19.85
CA ALA A 50 1.42 -10.03 -20.96
C ALA A 50 1.81 -10.99 -22.09
N GLN A 51 2.30 -12.19 -21.77
CA GLN A 51 2.63 -13.23 -22.75
C GLN A 51 1.37 -13.75 -23.46
N ALA A 52 0.28 -13.98 -22.73
CA ALA A 52 -0.97 -14.49 -23.28
C ALA A 52 -1.70 -13.47 -24.17
N SER A 53 -1.71 -12.19 -23.74
CA SER A 53 -2.40 -11.12 -24.45
C SER A 53 -1.58 -10.45 -25.56
N GLY A 54 -0.26 -10.61 -25.53
CA GLY A 54 0.67 -9.87 -26.39
C GLY A 54 0.73 -8.36 -26.09
N LYS A 55 0.10 -7.91 -25.00
CA LYS A 55 0.00 -6.50 -24.61
C LYS A 55 0.81 -6.24 -23.34
N LYS A 56 1.40 -5.05 -23.24
CA LYS A 56 2.00 -4.59 -22.00
C LYS A 56 0.91 -4.26 -20.97
N PRO A 57 1.10 -4.59 -19.69
CA PRO A 57 0.16 -4.21 -18.63
C PRO A 57 0.09 -2.68 -18.50
N THR A 58 -1.11 -2.16 -18.24
CA THR A 58 -1.31 -0.74 -17.97
C THR A 58 -1.02 -0.42 -16.51
N LYS A 59 -0.71 0.85 -16.20
CA LYS A 59 -0.51 1.29 -14.80
C LYS A 59 -1.74 1.03 -13.94
N GLU A 60 -2.94 1.26 -14.48
CA GLU A 60 -4.21 1.01 -13.80
C GLU A 60 -4.42 -0.48 -13.49
N ALA A 61 -4.11 -1.37 -14.45
CA ALA A 61 -4.23 -2.81 -14.24
C ALA A 61 -3.23 -3.31 -13.17
N LEU A 62 -2.01 -2.78 -13.16
CA LEU A 62 -1.01 -3.09 -12.13
C LEU A 62 -1.45 -2.59 -10.77
N ALA A 63 -1.96 -1.35 -10.67
CA ALA A 63 -2.46 -0.79 -9.42
C ALA A 63 -3.60 -1.62 -8.82
N LYS A 64 -4.60 -2.00 -9.64
CA LYS A 64 -5.71 -2.86 -9.19
C LYS A 64 -5.22 -4.22 -8.73
N LYS A 65 -4.31 -4.86 -9.48
CA LYS A 65 -3.75 -6.17 -9.09
C LYS A 65 -2.93 -6.07 -7.80
N PHE A 66 -2.14 -5.01 -7.65
CA PHE A 66 -1.38 -4.72 -6.43
C PHE A 66 -2.31 -4.54 -5.23
N MET A 67 -3.33 -3.68 -5.32
CA MET A 67 -4.29 -3.45 -4.23
C MET A 67 -5.10 -4.70 -3.88
N ALA A 68 -5.49 -5.50 -4.88
CA ALA A 68 -6.16 -6.78 -4.66
C ALA A 68 -5.26 -7.78 -3.92
N LYS A 69 -3.97 -7.82 -4.27
CA LYS A 69 -2.99 -8.70 -3.63
C LYS A 69 -2.61 -8.22 -2.23
N LEU A 70 -2.46 -6.91 -2.02
CA LEU A 70 -2.20 -6.30 -0.72
C LEU A 70 -3.26 -6.69 0.32
N ARG A 71 -4.55 -6.70 -0.07
CA ARG A 71 -5.67 -7.14 0.78
C ARG A 71 -5.60 -8.60 1.21
N GLN A 72 -4.78 -9.43 0.56
CA GLN A 72 -4.56 -10.83 0.94
C GLN A 72 -3.53 -10.98 2.08
N HIS A 73 -2.87 -9.89 2.49
CA HIS A 73 -1.87 -9.85 3.57
C HIS A 73 -2.31 -8.95 4.74
N PRO A 74 -3.48 -9.21 5.37
CA PRO A 74 -4.05 -8.30 6.35
C PRO A 74 -3.21 -8.15 7.63
N GLU A 75 -2.48 -9.19 8.05
CA GLU A 75 -1.67 -9.13 9.28
C GLU A 75 -0.37 -8.36 9.06
N GLU A 76 0.28 -8.56 7.92
CA GLU A 76 1.44 -7.76 7.51
C GLU A 76 1.03 -6.30 7.28
N LEU A 77 -0.15 -6.07 6.71
CA LEU A 77 -0.70 -4.73 6.55
C LEU A 77 -0.90 -4.05 7.90
N LYS A 78 -1.56 -4.70 8.87
CA LYS A 78 -1.69 -4.16 10.23
C LYS A 78 -0.34 -3.88 10.87
N THR A 79 0.61 -4.80 10.73
CA THR A 79 1.97 -4.61 11.24
C THR A 79 2.62 -3.36 10.65
N ALA A 80 2.51 -3.19 9.34
CA ALA A 80 3.03 -2.02 8.63
C ALA A 80 2.40 -0.71 9.13
N PHE A 81 1.09 -0.68 9.34
CA PHE A 81 0.39 0.49 9.89
C PHE A 81 0.77 0.77 11.36
N ILE A 82 0.94 -0.27 12.19
CA ILE A 82 1.37 -0.12 13.59
C ILE A 82 2.78 0.45 13.66
N ASP A 83 3.70 -0.08 12.86
CA ASP A 83 5.09 0.38 12.84
C ASP A 83 5.19 1.82 12.33
N GLU A 84 4.44 2.16 11.29
CA GLU A 84 4.38 3.53 10.75
C GLU A 84 3.81 4.52 11.78
N CYS A 85 2.70 4.16 12.44
CA CYS A 85 2.14 4.97 13.53
C CYS A 85 3.15 5.14 14.67
N THR A 86 3.78 4.04 15.11
CA THR A 86 4.75 4.07 16.22
C THR A 86 5.99 4.89 15.88
N SER A 87 6.40 4.88 14.61
CA SER A 87 7.51 5.70 14.11
C SER A 87 7.18 7.19 14.19
N LYS A 88 5.94 7.57 13.88
CA LYS A 88 5.46 8.97 13.91
C LYS A 88 5.20 9.46 15.34
N GLU A 89 4.50 8.66 16.13
CA GLU A 89 3.99 9.05 17.45
C GLU A 89 4.99 8.83 18.58
N GLY A 90 5.99 7.95 18.37
CA GLY A 90 6.98 7.56 19.36
C GLY A 90 6.77 6.13 19.88
N LYS A 91 7.87 5.50 20.32
CA LYS A 91 7.88 4.09 20.76
C LYS A 91 6.99 3.83 21.98
N ASP A 92 6.79 4.83 22.84
CA ASP A 92 5.89 4.78 23.99
C ASP A 92 4.41 4.73 23.59
N LYS A 93 4.08 5.10 22.35
CA LYS A 93 2.72 5.08 21.79
C LYS A 93 2.36 3.78 21.07
N LYS A 94 3.23 2.76 21.09
CA LYS A 94 3.01 1.49 20.37
C LYS A 94 1.66 0.83 20.66
N GLU A 95 1.24 0.75 21.93
CA GLU A 95 -0.06 0.14 22.28
C GLU A 95 -1.26 0.99 21.84
N ALA A 96 -1.10 2.32 21.85
CA ALA A 96 -2.11 3.24 21.31
C ALA A 96 -2.23 3.11 19.78
N CYS A 97 -1.11 2.96 19.08
CA CYS A 97 -1.06 2.66 17.65
C CYS A 97 -1.71 1.31 17.32
N LYS A 98 -1.42 0.26 18.10
CA LYS A 98 -2.08 -1.04 17.95
C LYS A 98 -3.59 -0.94 18.12
N CYS A 99 -4.06 -0.27 19.18
CA CYS A 99 -5.47 0.00 19.39
C CYS A 99 -6.12 0.71 18.19
N ALA A 100 -5.46 1.73 17.64
CA ALA A 100 -6.00 2.49 16.54
C ALA A 100 -6.12 1.64 15.28
N VAL A 101 -5.07 0.89 14.92
CA VAL A 101 -5.07 0.01 13.74
C VAL A 101 -6.09 -1.11 13.86
N GLU A 102 -6.30 -1.67 15.05
CA GLU A 102 -7.32 -2.72 15.28
C GLU A 102 -8.77 -2.20 15.16
N LYS A 103 -9.00 -0.91 15.43
CA LYS A 103 -10.33 -0.27 15.36
C LYS A 103 -10.59 0.48 14.05
N MET A 104 -9.54 0.77 13.30
CA MET A 104 -9.63 1.50 12.03
C MET A 104 -10.37 0.65 10.98
N ASP A 105 -11.20 1.32 10.17
CA ASP A 105 -11.83 0.69 9.01
C ASP A 105 -10.78 0.55 7.89
N MET A 106 -9.94 -0.47 8.01
CA MET A 106 -8.80 -0.69 7.12
C MET A 106 -9.24 -0.86 5.66
N GLU A 107 -10.37 -1.52 5.41
CA GLU A 107 -10.88 -1.69 4.05
C GLU A 107 -11.36 -0.36 3.46
N ALA A 108 -12.03 0.50 4.23
CA ALA A 108 -12.40 1.83 3.74
C ALA A 108 -11.16 2.68 3.41
N ASN A 109 -10.09 2.59 4.22
CA ASN A 109 -8.83 3.28 3.95
C ASN A 109 -8.14 2.75 2.68
N LEU A 110 -8.09 1.42 2.48
CA LEU A 110 -7.56 0.83 1.25
C LEU A 110 -8.42 1.17 0.02
N ALA A 111 -9.74 1.19 0.16
CA ALA A 111 -10.65 1.54 -0.94
C ALA A 111 -10.48 3.00 -1.37
N LEU A 112 -10.32 3.93 -0.42
CA LEU A 112 -10.03 5.33 -0.75
C LEU A 112 -8.67 5.45 -1.45
N MET A 113 -7.64 4.78 -0.93
CA MET A 113 -6.30 4.75 -1.55
C MET A 113 -6.34 4.19 -2.99
N GLU A 114 -7.08 3.10 -3.22
CA GLU A 114 -7.22 2.52 -4.56
C GLU A 114 -7.90 3.50 -5.55
N LYS A 115 -8.90 4.26 -5.08
CA LYS A 115 -9.55 5.31 -5.89
C LYS A 115 -8.58 6.45 -6.21
N GLU A 116 -7.79 6.91 -5.24
CA GLU A 116 -6.77 7.95 -5.45
C GLU A 116 -5.70 7.50 -6.46
N ILE A 117 -5.22 6.26 -6.37
CA ILE A 117 -4.24 5.68 -7.31
C ILE A 117 -4.84 5.52 -8.71
N GLY A 118 -6.07 5.01 -8.79
CA GLY A 118 -6.76 4.74 -10.06
C GLY A 118 -7.23 6.00 -10.79
N ASN A 119 -7.55 7.06 -10.06
CA ASN A 119 -7.98 8.33 -10.61
C ASN A 119 -7.50 9.53 -9.76
N PRO A 120 -6.25 10.00 -9.97
CA PRO A 120 -5.67 11.09 -9.19
C PRO A 120 -6.43 12.44 -9.27
N ASN A 121 -7.32 12.58 -10.25
CA ASN A 121 -8.11 13.80 -10.48
C ASN A 121 -9.56 13.65 -9.94
N ALA A 122 -9.91 12.52 -9.32
CA ALA A 122 -11.22 12.35 -8.72
C ALA A 122 -11.43 13.31 -7.55
N ASP A 123 -12.59 13.96 -7.48
CA ASP A 123 -12.99 14.68 -6.28
C ASP A 123 -13.46 13.66 -5.23
N LEU A 124 -12.55 13.28 -4.34
CA LEU A 124 -12.80 12.37 -3.22
C LEU A 124 -12.89 13.13 -1.88
N SER A 125 -12.97 14.47 -1.91
CA SER A 125 -12.85 15.32 -0.72
C SER A 125 -13.87 14.98 0.37
N ALA A 126 -15.15 14.79 0.00
CA ALA A 126 -16.20 14.45 0.94
C ALA A 126 -16.05 13.03 1.53
N GLU A 127 -15.62 12.06 0.71
CA GLU A 127 -15.37 10.69 1.17
C GLU A 127 -14.18 10.65 2.12
N LYS A 128 -13.10 11.34 1.77
CA LYS A 128 -11.90 11.51 2.58
C LYS A 128 -12.21 12.19 3.91
N ALA A 129 -12.91 13.32 3.90
CA ALA A 129 -13.28 14.03 5.14
C ALA A 129 -14.11 13.15 6.09
N LYS A 130 -15.04 12.34 5.56
CA LYS A 130 -15.83 11.41 6.36
C LYS A 130 -14.97 10.29 6.95
N LEU A 131 -14.00 9.79 6.20
CA LEU A 131 -13.09 8.75 6.68
C LEU A 131 -12.08 9.29 7.70
N ASP A 132 -11.54 10.49 7.46
CA ASP A 132 -10.66 11.20 8.37
C ASP A 132 -11.34 11.47 9.72
N GLU A 133 -12.61 11.89 9.72
CA GLU A 133 -13.39 12.07 10.95
C GLU A 133 -13.52 10.76 11.74
N LYS A 134 -13.78 9.63 11.06
CA LYS A 134 -13.85 8.33 11.71
C LYS A 134 -12.48 7.90 12.26
N ASN A 135 -11.41 8.08 11.48
CA ASN A 135 -10.05 7.75 11.88
C ASN A 135 -9.64 8.59 13.11
N ASN A 136 -9.95 9.89 13.12
CA ASN A 136 -9.69 10.78 14.25
C ASN A 136 -10.45 10.34 15.52
N GLN A 137 -11.71 9.91 15.40
CA GLN A 137 -12.45 9.35 16.55
C GLN A 137 -11.78 8.09 17.11
N VAL A 138 -11.22 7.24 16.25
CA VAL A 138 -10.44 6.07 16.65
C VAL A 138 -9.14 6.49 17.36
N GLU A 139 -8.41 7.45 16.81
CA GLU A 139 -7.17 7.98 17.41
C GLU A 139 -7.42 8.60 18.80
N ILE A 140 -8.49 9.38 18.95
CA ILE A 140 -8.91 9.93 20.24
C ILE A 140 -9.24 8.80 21.22
N ALA A 141 -10.02 7.80 20.79
CA ALA A 141 -10.41 6.67 21.61
C ALA A 141 -9.22 5.77 22.02
N CYS A 142 -8.10 5.85 21.29
CA CYS A 142 -6.88 5.10 21.57
C CYS A 142 -5.77 5.95 22.21
N GLY A 143 -6.01 7.25 22.47
CA GLY A 143 -5.04 8.12 23.16
C GLY A 143 -3.87 8.59 22.31
N LEU A 144 -4.03 8.59 20.98
CA LEU A 144 -3.10 9.17 20.02
C LEU A 144 -3.38 10.67 19.83
N SER A 145 -4.66 11.04 19.72
CA SER A 145 -5.08 12.42 19.50
C SER A 145 -5.87 12.96 20.68
N LYS A 146 -5.82 14.28 20.90
CA LYS A 146 -6.65 14.95 21.92
C LYS A 146 -8.05 15.17 21.37
N ALA A 147 -9.07 14.94 22.19
CA ALA A 147 -10.44 15.32 21.83
C ALA A 147 -10.51 16.84 21.60
N PRO A 148 -11.29 17.30 20.61
CA PRO A 148 -11.47 18.74 20.40
C PRO A 148 -12.04 19.38 21.66
N GLU A 149 -11.41 20.46 22.12
CA GLU A 149 -11.90 21.22 23.27
C GLU A 149 -13.31 21.73 22.95
N LYS A 150 -14.30 21.27 23.71
CA LYS A 150 -15.64 21.85 23.66
C LYS A 150 -15.54 23.23 24.30
N ASN A 151 -15.43 24.28 23.48
CA ASN A 151 -15.58 25.66 23.94
C ASN A 151 -16.92 25.76 24.69
N LYS A 152 -16.82 26.10 25.97
CA LYS A 152 -17.94 26.19 26.91
C LYS A 152 -18.66 27.53 26.78
#